data_AF-A0A0Q8IQ62-F1
#
_entry.id   AF-A0A0Q8IQ62-F1
#
_cell.length_a   1.000
_cell.length_b   1.000
_cell.length_c   1.000
_cell.angle_alpha   90.00
_cell.angle_beta   90.00
_cell.angle_gamma   90.00
#
_symmetry.space_group_name_H-M   'P 1'
#
loop_
_entity.id
_entity.type
_entity.pdbx_description
1 polymer ?
#
loop_
_entity_poly.entity_id
_entity_poly.type
_entity_poly.pdbx_seq_one_letter_code
_entity_poly.pdbx_strand_id
1 'polypeptide(L)' 'MIRLSNKETGADIGEISEEELQILVAALEEEDSKDQDYWIDHAVVDMIEIDHLNAGSLITVLRAAIGGSDGIEIKYVRTA' A
#
# COMPACT_ATOMS: atom_id res chain seq x y z
N MET A 1 -12.42 7.56 1.43
CA MET A 1 -10.98 7.62 1.05
C MET A 1 -10.27 6.50 1.80
N ILE A 2 -9.05 6.11 1.40
CA ILE A 2 -8.29 5.07 2.11
C ILE A 2 -7.07 5.71 2.76
N ARG A 3 -6.91 5.53 4.06
CA ARG A 3 -5.74 6.02 4.79
C ARG A 3 -4.76 4.88 5.04
N LEU A 4 -3.51 5.06 4.67
CA LEU A 4 -2.40 4.15 4.95
C LEU A 4 -1.61 4.63 6.17
N SER A 5 -1.21 3.68 7.02
CA SER A 5 -0.31 3.95 8.13
C SER A 5 0.66 2.80 8.31
N ASN A 6 1.85 3.11 8.82
CA ASN A 6 2.82 2.10 9.20
C ASN A 6 2.27 1.34 10.42
N LYS A 7 2.17 0.02 10.34
CA LYS A 7 1.53 -0.82 11.36
C LYS A 7 2.33 -0.85 12.66
N GLU A 8 3.66 -0.86 12.56
CA GLU A 8 4.57 -0.92 13.72
C GLU A 8 4.59 0.39 14.51
N THR A 9 4.68 1.52 13.82
CA THR A 9 4.89 2.84 14.43
C THR A 9 3.61 3.65 14.60
N GLY A 10 2.56 3.31 13.84
CA GLY A 10 1.34 4.10 13.73
C GLY A 10 1.52 5.39 12.94
N ALA A 11 2.69 5.62 12.32
CA ALA A 11 2.95 6.81 11.52
C ALA A 11 2.04 6.86 10.28
N ASP A 12 1.57 8.06 9.96
CA ASP A 12 0.80 8.29 8.75
C ASP A 12 1.68 8.14 7.50
N ILE A 13 1.20 7.37 6.52
CA ILE A 13 1.90 7.18 5.23
C ILE A 13 1.29 8.09 4.17
N GLY A 14 -0.05 8.17 4.14
CA GLY A 14 -0.79 9.01 3.21
C GLY A 14 -2.16 8.43 2.87
N GLU A 15 -2.77 8.98 1.83
CA GLU A 15 -4.09 8.58 1.36
C GLU A 15 -4.03 8.04 -0.08
N ILE A 16 -4.86 7.04 -0.35
CA ILE A 16 -5.06 6.45 -1.68
C ILE A 16 -6.56 6.36 -2.00
N SER A 17 -6.87 6.16 -3.27
CA SER A 17 -8.22 5.90 -3.76
C SER A 17 -8.68 4.45 -3.50
N GLU A 18 -9.98 4.18 -3.65
CA GLU A 18 -10.51 2.81 -3.60
C GLU A 18 -9.98 1.95 -4.76
N GLU A 19 -9.77 2.55 -5.93
CA GLU A 19 -9.19 1.88 -7.11
C GLU A 19 -7.74 1.45 -6.83
N GLU A 20 -6.95 2.32 -6.22
CA GLU A 20 -5.58 1.98 -5.79
C GLU A 20 -5.55 0.93 -4.69
N LEU A 21 -6.52 0.90 -3.77
CA LEU A 21 -6.64 -0.19 -2.81
C LEU A 21 -6.96 -1.52 -3.50
N GLN A 22 -7.82 -1.53 -4.52
CA GLN A 22 -8.10 -2.74 -5.29
C GLN A 22 -6.85 -3.25 -6.02
N ILE A 23 -6.02 -2.34 -6.55
CA ILE A 23 -4.72 -2.69 -7.15
C ILE A 23 -3.81 -3.34 -6.11
N LEU A 24 -3.68 -2.72 -4.93
CA LEU A 24 -2.84 -3.25 -3.84
C LEU A 24 -3.28 -4.65 -3.40
N VAL A 25 -4.58 -4.84 -3.16
CA VAL A 25 -5.18 -6.13 -2.76
C VAL A 25 -4.95 -7.18 -3.85
N ALA A 26 -5.17 -6.82 -5.12
CA ALA A 26 -5.00 -7.74 -6.24
C ALA A 26 -3.53 -8.14 -6.45
N ALA A 27 -2.60 -7.20 -6.29
CA ALA A 27 -1.17 -7.43 -6.44
C ALA A 27 -0.60 -8.40 -5.39
N LEU A 28 -1.25 -8.51 -4.22
CA LEU A 28 -0.82 -9.37 -3.12
C LEU A 28 -1.58 -10.71 -3.07
N GLU A 29 -2.40 -10.99 -4.08
CA GLU A 29 -3.20 -12.23 -4.21
C GLU A 29 -3.96 -12.58 -2.93
N GLU A 30 -4.51 -11.59 -2.24
CA GLU A 30 -5.15 -11.78 -0.94
C GLU A 30 -6.36 -12.73 -1.04
N GLU A 31 -6.29 -13.84 -0.28
CA GLU A 31 -7.34 -14.87 -0.28
C GLU A 31 -8.50 -14.55 0.70
N ASP A 32 -8.26 -13.77 1.76
CA ASP A 32 -9.28 -13.35 2.75
C ASP A 32 -9.38 -11.83 2.87
N SER A 33 -10.46 -11.26 2.32
CA SER A 33 -10.85 -9.84 2.38
C SER A 33 -10.92 -9.17 3.76
N LYS A 34 -10.63 -9.88 4.85
CA LYS A 34 -10.55 -9.34 6.20
C LYS A 34 -9.16 -8.80 6.53
N ASP A 35 -8.13 -9.17 5.79
CA ASP A 35 -6.80 -8.64 6.04
C ASP A 35 -6.78 -7.15 5.68
N GLN A 36 -6.19 -6.38 6.60
CA GLN A 36 -6.11 -4.92 6.49
C GLN A 36 -4.68 -4.43 6.62
N ASP A 37 -3.72 -5.36 6.58
CA ASP A 37 -2.31 -5.06 6.66
C ASP A 37 -1.49 -5.97 5.75
N TYR A 38 -0.38 -5.42 5.26
CA TYR A 38 0.51 -6.10 4.32
C TYR A 38 1.96 -5.72 4.61
N TRP A 39 2.85 -6.69 4.42
CA TRP A 39 4.27 -6.41 4.26
C TRP A 39 4.53 -5.92 2.83
N ILE A 40 5.13 -4.75 2.69
CA ILE A 40 5.45 -4.14 1.41
C ILE A 40 6.96 -3.85 1.34
N ASP A 41 7.60 -4.31 0.28
CA ASP A 41 8.99 -3.99 -0.06
C ASP A 41 9.09 -3.24 -1.40
N HIS A 42 10.31 -2.89 -1.79
CA HIS A 42 10.55 -2.22 -3.06
C HIS A 42 10.14 -3.05 -4.28
N ALA A 43 10.24 -4.38 -4.22
CA ALA A 43 9.93 -5.25 -5.35
C ALA A 43 8.41 -5.31 -5.62
N VAL A 44 7.59 -5.33 -4.57
CA VAL A 44 6.13 -5.21 -4.69
C VAL A 44 5.75 -3.89 -5.35
N VAL A 45 6.38 -2.78 -4.92
CA VAL A 45 6.10 -1.46 -5.49
C VAL A 45 6.50 -1.38 -6.96
N ASP A 46 7.67 -1.92 -7.32
CA ASP A 46 8.14 -1.96 -8.72
C ASP A 46 7.19 -2.79 -9.60
N MET A 47 6.69 -3.94 -9.11
CA MET A 47 5.72 -4.76 -9.81
C MET A 47 4.41 -4.00 -10.07
N ILE A 48 3.85 -3.34 -9.06
CA ILE A 48 2.60 -2.56 -9.20
C ILE A 48 2.79 -1.43 -10.23
N GLU A 49 3.94 -0.74 -10.21
CA GLU A 49 4.20 0.36 -11.16
C GLU A 49 4.28 -0.13 -12.61
N ILE A 50 4.83 -1.32 -12.83
CA ILE A 50 4.91 -1.94 -14.15
C ILE A 50 3.52 -2.33 -14.67
N ASP A 51 2.69 -2.92 -13.82
CA ASP A 51 1.41 -3.50 -14.23
C ASP A 51 0.25 -2.49 -14.24
N HIS A 52 0.36 -1.40 -13.47
CA HIS A 52 -0.74 -0.46 -13.23
C HIS A 52 -0.35 1.02 -13.37
N LEU A 53 -0.52 1.57 -14.58
CA LEU A 53 -0.21 2.98 -14.88
C LEU A 53 -1.06 4.00 -14.09
N ASN A 54 -2.17 3.58 -13.50
CA ASN A 54 -3.09 4.39 -12.70
C ASN A 54 -2.76 4.37 -11.19
N ALA A 55 -1.74 3.63 -10.74
CA ALA A 55 -1.39 3.51 -9.32
C ALA A 55 -0.51 4.64 -8.76
N GLY A 56 -0.48 5.82 -9.40
CA GLY A 56 0.55 6.84 -9.15
C GLY A 56 0.64 7.35 -7.70
N SER A 57 -0.50 7.53 -7.01
CA SER A 57 -0.49 7.99 -5.61
C SER A 57 -0.02 6.87 -4.69
N LEU A 58 -0.51 5.64 -4.92
CA LEU A 58 -0.06 4.43 -4.22
C LEU A 58 1.46 4.24 -4.31
N ILE A 59 2.02 4.27 -5.52
CA ILE A 59 3.48 4.14 -5.71
C ILE A 59 4.22 5.25 -4.96
N THR A 60 3.76 6.49 -5.06
CA THR A 60 4.41 7.63 -4.40
C THR A 60 4.45 7.45 -2.87
N VAL A 61 3.32 7.12 -2.24
CA VAL A 61 3.25 6.99 -0.78
C VAL A 61 4.03 5.76 -0.27
N LEU A 62 3.99 4.63 -0.99
CA LEU A 62 4.72 3.43 -0.60
C LEU A 62 6.24 3.61 -0.73
N ARG A 63 6.74 4.19 -1.83
CA ARG A 63 8.18 4.47 -1.98
C ARG A 63 8.68 5.41 -0.87
N ALA A 64 7.92 6.44 -0.55
CA ALA A 64 8.27 7.38 0.52
C ALA A 64 8.29 6.70 1.89
N ALA A 65 7.33 5.80 2.16
CA ALA A 65 7.21 5.11 3.44
C ALA A 65 8.29 4.03 3.65
N ILE A 66 8.64 3.26 2.61
CA ILE A 66 9.72 2.28 2.68
C ILE A 66 11.07 2.99 2.85
N GLY A 67 11.28 4.09 2.11
CA GLY A 67 12.48 4.91 2.23
C GLY A 67 13.76 4.11 1.94
N GLY A 68 14.61 3.97 2.95
CA GLY A 68 15.85 3.19 2.88
C GLY A 68 15.82 1.86 3.65
N SER A 69 14.62 1.38 4.03
CA SER A 69 14.44 0.08 4.69
C SER A 69 14.26 -1.04 3.66
N ASP A 70 14.32 -2.30 4.11
CA ASP A 70 14.03 -3.46 3.25
C ASP A 70 12.53 -3.59 2.94
N GLY A 71 11.67 -2.93 3.71
CA GLY A 71 10.22 -2.98 3.61
C GLY A 71 9.56 -2.54 4.90
N ILE A 72 8.23 -2.43 4.88
CA ILE A 72 7.42 -2.05 6.03
C ILE A 72 6.11 -2.84 6.08
N GLU A 73 5.57 -3.07 7.28
CA GLU A 73 4.16 -3.43 7.41
C GLU A 73 3.29 -2.16 7.34
N ILE A 74 2.37 -2.13 6.39
CA ILE A 74 1.34 -1.08 6.29
C ILE A 74 0.00 -1.63 6.76
N LYS A 75 -0.88 -0.75 7.21
CA LYS A 75 -2.30 -1.04 7.39
C LYS A 75 -3.16 0.02 6.71
N TYR A 76 -4.32 -0.38 6.19
CA TYR A 76 -5.27 0.53 5.56
C TYR A 76 -6.56 0.65 6.36
N VAL A 77 -7.18 1.84 6.33
CA VAL A 77 -8.50 2.09 6.92
C VAL A 77 -9.35 2.88 5.94
N ARG A 78 -10.59 2.41 5.71
CA ARG A 78 -11.60 3.15 4.97
C ARG A 78 -12.12 4.32 5.82
N THR A 79 -11.93 5.54 5.32
CA THR A 79 -12.47 6.75 5.94
C THR A 79 -13.77 7.14 5.25
N ALA A 80 -14.77 7.51 6.06
CA ALA A 80 -16.11 7.94 5.64
C ALA A 80 -16.10 9.32 4.96
#